data_AF-A0A4Q3VR16-F1
#
_entry.id   AF-A0A4Q3VR16-F1
#
_cell.length_a   1.000
_cell.length_b   1.000
_cell.length_c   1.000
_cell.angle_alpha   90.00
_cell.angle_beta   90.00
_cell.angle_gamma   90.00
#
_symmetry.space_group_name_H-M   'P 1'
#
loop_
_entity.id
_entity.type
_entity.pdbx_description
1 polymer ?
#
loop_
_entity_poly.entity_id
_entity_poly.type
_entity_poly.pdbx_seq_one_letter_code
_entity_poly.pdbx_strand_id
1 'polypeptide(L)'
;MIITMRIGAPAEEIEAVADAIRDKGFEPLVLPGEDRTAIGIPATLNAAEREDLEAMIGAMSGVSKVTQTSRPYKLASREVHPTPTIVSAGR
;
A
#
# COMPACT_ATOMS: atom_id res chain seq x y z
N MET A 1 0.30 0.90 -1.60
CA MET A 1 0.81 -0.05 -0.58
C MET A 1 0.90 -1.43 -1.22
N ILE A 2 1.87 -2.27 -0.85
CA ILE A 2 1.98 -3.65 -1.33
C ILE A 2 2.01 -4.59 -0.13
N ILE A 3 1.13 -5.59 -0.14
CA ILE A 3 1.04 -6.67 0.83
C ILE A 3 1.58 -7.91 0.16
N THR A 4 2.53 -8.59 0.79
CA THR A 4 3.11 -9.84 0.31
C THR A 4 2.53 -10.99 1.13
N MET A 5 1.88 -11.95 0.47
CA MET A 5 1.35 -13.13 1.13
C MET A 5 2.48 -14.14 1.47
N ARG A 6 2.20 -15.07 2.37
CA ARG A 6 3.03 -16.25 2.62
C ARG A 6 3.08 -17.12 1.36
N ILE A 7 4.15 -17.89 1.23
CA ILE A 7 4.29 -18.87 0.15
C ILE A 7 3.17 -19.90 0.31
N GLY A 8 2.43 -20.17 -0.76
CA GLY A 8 1.32 -21.13 -0.74
C GLY A 8 0.13 -20.73 0.12
N ALA A 9 -0.06 -19.43 0.39
CA ALA A 9 -1.27 -18.95 1.07
C ALA A 9 -2.52 -19.43 0.30
N PRO A 10 -3.51 -20.08 0.97
CA PRO A 10 -4.71 -20.56 0.31
C PRO A 10 -5.53 -19.38 -0.22
N ALA A 11 -6.34 -19.64 -1.26
CA ALA A 11 -7.21 -18.64 -1.86
C ALA A 11 -8.12 -17.95 -0.83
N GLU A 12 -8.58 -18.69 0.18
CA GLU A 12 -9.39 -18.16 1.29
C GLU A 12 -8.67 -17.08 2.10
N GLU A 13 -7.38 -17.24 2.39
CA GLU A 13 -6.58 -16.22 3.10
C GLU A 13 -6.34 -15.00 2.20
N ILE A 14 -6.15 -15.20 0.89
CA ILE A 14 -5.97 -14.11 -0.08
C ILE A 14 -7.25 -13.28 -0.18
N GLU A 15 -8.40 -13.93 -0.32
CA GLU A 15 -9.69 -13.25 -0.38
C GLU A 15 -10.03 -12.58 0.96
N ALA A 16 -9.74 -13.21 2.11
CA ALA A 16 -9.95 -12.56 3.40
C ALA A 16 -9.19 -11.23 3.52
N VAL A 17 -7.92 -11.19 3.07
CA VAL A 17 -7.14 -9.94 3.04
C VAL A 17 -7.73 -8.94 2.04
N ALA A 18 -8.17 -9.39 0.87
CA ALA A 18 -8.83 -8.54 -0.11
C ALA A 18 -10.13 -7.92 0.44
N ASP A 19 -10.97 -8.70 1.10
CA ASP A 19 -12.21 -8.25 1.71
C ASP A 19 -11.97 -7.26 2.85
N ALA A 20 -10.98 -7.52 3.70
CA ALA A 20 -10.61 -6.58 4.76
C ALA A 20 -10.15 -5.20 4.21
N ILE A 21 -9.55 -5.19 3.01
CA ILE A 21 -9.18 -3.95 2.30
C ILE A 21 -10.44 -3.27 1.74
N ARG A 22 -11.39 -4.03 1.16
CA ARG A 22 -12.68 -3.53 0.66
C ARG A 22 -13.54 -2.92 1.77
N ASP A 23 -13.56 -3.54 2.95
CA ASP A 23 -14.28 -3.06 4.14
C ASP A 23 -13.78 -1.69 4.62
N LYS A 24 -12.52 -1.37 4.34
CA LYS A 24 -11.93 -0.05 4.61
C LYS A 24 -12.17 0.97 3.49
N GLY A 25 -12.90 0.59 2.44
CA GLY A 25 -13.24 1.45 1.31
C GLY A 25 -12.16 1.53 0.22
N PHE A 26 -11.23 0.58 0.18
CA PHE A 26 -10.17 0.52 -0.83
C PHE A 26 -10.37 -0.67 -1.75
N GLU A 27 -10.02 -0.53 -3.04
CA GLU A 27 -10.06 -1.64 -3.97
C GLU A 27 -8.71 -2.39 -3.99
N PRO A 28 -8.66 -3.67 -3.58
CA PRO A 28 -7.45 -4.48 -3.64
C PRO A 28 -7.16 -4.93 -5.08
N LEU A 29 -5.89 -4.97 -5.45
CA LEU A 29 -5.41 -5.56 -6.70
C LEU A 29 -4.59 -6.82 -6.38
N VAL A 30 -5.15 -7.99 -6.65
CA VAL A 30 -4.45 -9.27 -6.46
C VAL A 30 -3.48 -9.51 -7.63
N LEU A 31 -2.22 -9.76 -7.30
CA LEU A 31 -1.11 -9.96 -8.21
C LEU A 31 -0.53 -11.37 -7.98
N PRO A 32 -1.00 -12.39 -8.72
CA PRO A 32 -0.46 -13.74 -8.60
C PRO A 32 0.98 -13.77 -9.13
N GLY A 33 1.87 -14.44 -8.38
CA GLY A 33 3.25 -14.72 -8.79
C GLY A 33 3.54 -16.21 -8.71
N GLU A 34 4.66 -16.67 -9.28
CA GLU A 34 5.04 -18.09 -9.29
C GLU A 34 5.16 -18.67 -7.87
N ASP A 35 5.84 -17.97 -6.96
CA ASP A 35 6.06 -18.45 -5.60
C ASP A 35 5.14 -17.77 -4.56
N ARG A 36 4.69 -16.54 -4.82
CA ARG A 36 3.98 -15.70 -3.86
C ARG A 36 2.95 -14.82 -4.56
N THR A 37 1.77 -14.73 -3.97
CA THR A 37 0.77 -13.72 -4.33
C THR A 37 1.07 -12.42 -3.60
N ALA A 38 1.00 -11.30 -4.31
CA ALA A 38 0.99 -9.97 -3.72
C ALA A 38 -0.39 -9.34 -3.85
N ILE A 39 -0.73 -8.43 -2.95
CA ILE A 39 -1.96 -7.62 -3.02
C ILE A 39 -1.54 -6.16 -2.98
N GLY A 40 -1.89 -5.41 -4.01
CA GLY A 40 -1.64 -3.98 -4.12
C GLY A 40 -2.85 -3.17 -3.69
N ILE A 41 -2.63 -2.02 -3.05
CA ILE A 41 -3.64 -0.99 -2.89
C ILE A 41 -3.20 0.22 -3.72
N PRO A 42 -3.83 0.46 -4.89
CA PRO A 42 -3.48 1.55 -5.80
C PRO A 42 -4.12 2.88 -5.40
N ALA A 43 -4.28 3.13 -4.10
CA ALA A 43 -4.83 4.38 -3.56
C ALA A 43 -3.74 5.23 -2.90
N THR A 44 -3.91 6.55 -2.93
CA THR A 44 -3.09 7.46 -2.13
C THR A 44 -3.63 7.47 -0.70
N LEU A 45 -3.01 6.66 0.15
CA LEU A 45 -3.34 6.60 1.58
C LEU A 45 -2.70 7.77 2.31
N ASN A 46 -3.43 8.43 3.20
CA ASN A 46 -2.86 9.37 4.17
C ASN A 46 -2.11 8.62 5.30
N ALA A 47 -1.47 9.34 6.22
CA ALA A 47 -0.65 8.69 7.25
C ALA A 47 -1.46 7.79 8.19
N ALA A 48 -2.64 8.24 8.63
CA ALA A 48 -3.50 7.48 9.54
C ALA A 48 -4.08 6.23 8.86
N GLU A 49 -4.57 6.35 7.63
CA GLU A 49 -5.09 5.22 6.84
C GLU A 49 -4.02 4.14 6.63
N ARG A 50 -2.76 4.55 6.43
CA ARG A 50 -1.64 3.59 6.30
C ARG A 50 -1.39 2.84 7.59
N GLU A 51 -1.31 3.55 8.70
CA GLU A 51 -1.03 2.94 10.01
C GLU A 51 -2.14 1.96 10.40
N ASP A 52 -3.40 2.34 10.22
CA ASP A 52 -4.55 1.48 10.46
C ASP A 52 -4.56 0.23 9.57
N LEU A 53 -4.33 0.39 8.26
CA LEU A 53 -4.29 -0.74 7.34
C LEU A 53 -3.07 -1.65 7.59
N GLU A 54 -1.91 -1.08 7.90
CA GLU A 54 -0.69 -1.83 8.19
C GLU A 54 -0.84 -2.66 9.47
N ALA A 55 -1.40 -2.08 10.53
CA ALA A 55 -1.68 -2.78 11.77
C ALA A 55 -2.73 -3.89 11.60
N MET A 56 -3.81 -3.60 10.88
CA MET A 56 -4.89 -4.56 10.64
C MET A 56 -4.43 -5.72 9.75
N ILE A 57 -3.86 -5.42 8.58
CA ILE A 57 -3.44 -6.44 7.61
C ILE A 57 -2.22 -7.20 8.11
N GLY A 58 -1.29 -6.54 8.79
CA GLY A 58 -0.11 -7.17 9.36
C GLY A 58 -0.43 -8.26 10.40
N ALA A 59 -1.62 -8.21 11.01
CA ALA A 59 -2.10 -9.21 11.95
C ALA A 59 -2.87 -10.38 11.30
N MET A 60 -3.16 -10.32 9.99
CA MET A 60 -3.96 -11.34 9.31
C MET A 60 -3.14 -12.59 8.98
N SER A 61 -3.77 -13.76 9.11
CA SER A 61 -3.21 -15.03 8.65
C SER A 61 -3.00 -15.00 7.13
N GLY A 62 -1.84 -15.45 6.67
CA GLY A 62 -1.51 -15.44 5.26
C GLY A 62 -0.67 -14.25 4.82
N VAL A 63 -0.57 -13.20 5.63
CA VAL A 63 0.30 -12.06 5.33
C VAL A 63 1.71 -12.35 5.81
N SER A 64 2.69 -12.12 4.94
CA SER A 64 4.10 -12.21 5.30
C SER A 64 4.71 -10.85 5.60
N LYS A 65 4.35 -9.83 4.83
CA LYS A 65 4.91 -8.49 4.99
C LYS A 65 4.01 -7.44 4.34
N VAL A 66 3.82 -6.31 5.01
CA VAL A 66 3.25 -5.10 4.41
C VAL A 66 4.41 -4.16 4.08
N THR A 67 4.44 -3.65 2.84
CA THR A 67 5.49 -2.74 2.36
C THR A 67 4.86 -1.48 1.80
N GLN A 68 5.37 -0.33 2.27
CA GLN A 68 4.93 0.97 1.77
C GLN A 68 5.59 1.26 0.42
N THR A 69 4.78 1.55 -0.58
CA THR A 69 5.24 1.86 -1.95
C THR A 69 5.50 3.34 -2.15
N SER A 70 4.91 4.22 -1.32
CA SER A 70 5.12 5.67 -1.43
C SER A 70 6.44 6.07 -0.78
N ARG A 71 7.28 6.78 -1.52
CA ARG A 71 8.46 7.44 -0.96
C ARG A 71 8.00 8.57 -0.01
N PRO A 72 8.65 8.77 1.15
CA PRO A 72 8.24 9.78 2.13
C PRO A 72 8.31 11.21 1.56
N TYR A 73 9.13 11.43 0.53
CA TYR A 73 9.28 12.70 -0.18
C TYR A 73 8.36 12.87 -1.39
N LYS A 74 7.30 12.06 -1.57
CA LYS A 74 6.45 12.10 -2.78
C LYS A 74 5.96 13.51 -3.13
N LEU A 75 5.56 14.32 -2.15
CA LEU A 75 5.09 15.70 -2.40
C LEU A 75 6.21 16.67 -2.82
N ALA A 76 7.44 16.45 -2.38
CA ALA A 76 8.61 17.23 -2.75
C ALA A 76 9.36 16.64 -3.96
N SER A 77 8.89 15.51 -4.50
CA SER A 77 9.52 14.82 -5.63
C SER A 77 9.26 15.57 -6.92
N ARG A 78 10.26 15.60 -7.82
CA ARG A 78 10.09 16.11 -9.19
C ARG A 78 9.06 15.32 -10.01
N GLU A 79 8.77 14.08 -9.59
CA GLU A 79 7.70 13.27 -10.18
C GLU A 79 6.32 13.89 -9.97
N VAL A 80 6.09 14.53 -8.82
CA VAL A 80 4.80 15.14 -8.44
C VAL A 80 4.82 16.66 -8.64
N HIS A 81 5.97 17.30 -8.45
CA HIS A 81 6.17 18.73 -8.67
C HIS A 81 7.31 18.95 -9.69
N PRO A 82 7.03 18.80 -11.00
CA PRO A 82 8.06 18.80 -12.04
C PRO A 82 8.74 20.17 -12.23
N THR A 83 8.02 21.25 -11.94
CA THR A 83 8.52 22.62 -12.03
C THR A 83 9.31 23.01 -10.78
N PRO A 84 10.36 23.83 -10.89
CA PRO A 84 11.04 24.37 -9.71
C PRO A 84 10.10 25.22 -8.85
N THR A 85 10.14 25.05 -7.53
CA THR A 85 9.52 25.99 -6.59
C THR A 85 10.40 27.24 -6.50
N ILE A 86 9.91 28.39 -6.97
CA ILE A 86 10.60 29.68 -6.81
C ILE A 86 10.09 30.35 -5.54
N VAL A 87 10.95 30.46 -4.53
CA VAL A 87 10.66 31.20 -3.29
C VAL A 87 11.25 32.60 -3.41
N SER A 88 10.39 33.61 -3.56
CA SER A 88 10.81 35.01 -3.47
C SER A 88 10.78 35.46 -2.02
N ALA A 89 11.95 35.52 -1.39
CA ALA A 89 12.11 36.30 -0.16
C ALA A 89 12.17 37.79 -0.55
N GLY A 90 11.20 38.58 -0.09
CA GLY A 90 11.19 40.04 -0.28
C GLY A 90 12.39 40.72 0.40
N ARG A 91 12.66 41.95 -0.02
CA ARG A 91 13.84 42.76 0.34
C ARG A 91 14.14 42.86 1.83
#